data_AF-A0A8S3I6T1-F1
#
_entry.id   AF-A0A8S3I6T1-F1
#
_cell.length_a   1.000
_cell.length_b   1.000
_cell.length_c   1.000
_cell.angle_alpha   90.00
_cell.angle_beta   90.00
_cell.angle_gamma   90.00
#
_symmetry.space_group_name_H-M   'P 1'
#
loop_
_entity.id
_entity.type
_entity.pdbx_description
1 polymer ?
#
loop_
_entity_poly.entity_id
_entity_poly.type
_entity_poly.pdbx_seq_one_letter_code
_entity_poly.pdbx_strand_id
1 'polypeptide(L)'
;IILLKDKNSIVIMDEIFACAKNILVIWASDVNPESLPSFQDTIQTKAKQAVIAFENVEMVIESKRASSSFDIVHFGLVSKRDTRATTDILNELFRVLRPNGHLIAVVEHTTQLQTVDQFKMCGFTSCSPLDSNSSF
;
A
#
# COMPACT_ATOMS: atom_id res chain seq x y z
N ILE A 1 -4.22 -1.79 -8.38
CA ILE A 1 -4.39 -1.86 -6.92
C ILE A 1 -4.63 -3.30 -6.56
N ILE A 2 -3.96 -3.74 -5.51
CA ILE A 2 -4.23 -5.02 -4.90
C ILE A 2 -4.75 -4.75 -3.50
N LEU A 3 -6.04 -5.02 -3.30
CA LEU A 3 -6.67 -4.89 -2.00
C LEU A 3 -6.49 -6.22 -1.27
N LEU A 4 -5.70 -6.21 -0.20
CA LEU A 4 -5.45 -7.40 0.59
C LEU A 4 -6.56 -7.54 1.64
N LYS A 5 -7.16 -8.74 1.69
CA LYS A 5 -8.14 -9.09 2.72
C LYS A 5 -7.50 -9.32 4.09
N ASP A 6 -6.25 -9.77 4.11
CA ASP A 6 -5.48 -9.99 5.31
C ASP A 6 -4.00 -9.58 5.13
N LYS A 7 -3.34 -9.29 6.26
CA LYS A 7 -1.94 -8.83 6.30
C LYS A 7 -0.94 -9.95 5.96
N ASN A 8 -1.37 -11.22 5.98
CA ASN A 8 -0.54 -12.37 5.67
C ASN A 8 -0.45 -12.64 4.15
N SER A 9 -1.33 -12.02 3.36
CA SER A 9 -1.41 -12.16 1.91
C SER A 9 -0.29 -11.42 1.13
N ILE A 10 0.67 -10.80 1.83
CA ILE A 10 1.87 -10.21 1.22
C ILE A 10 2.70 -11.24 0.42
N VAL A 11 2.50 -12.53 0.70
CA VAL A 11 3.26 -13.63 0.12
C VAL A 11 3.06 -13.76 -1.40
N ILE A 12 2.03 -13.16 -1.99
CA ILE A 12 1.63 -13.38 -3.40
C ILE A 12 2.27 -12.38 -4.40
N MET A 13 3.34 -11.65 -4.03
CA MET A 13 3.74 -10.44 -4.79
C MET A 13 5.22 -10.34 -5.21
N ASP A 14 5.97 -11.44 -5.20
CA ASP A 14 7.42 -11.41 -5.48
C ASP A 14 7.77 -10.76 -6.83
N GLU A 15 6.95 -10.96 -7.86
CA GLU A 15 7.16 -10.34 -9.18
C GLU A 15 7.02 -8.81 -9.16
N ILE A 16 6.09 -8.27 -8.36
CA ILE A 16 5.86 -6.82 -8.25
C ILE A 16 7.05 -6.15 -7.57
N PHE A 17 7.64 -6.81 -6.57
CA PHE A 17 8.78 -6.32 -5.82
C PHE A 17 10.10 -6.40 -6.58
N ALA A 18 10.26 -7.38 -7.48
CA ALA A 18 11.52 -7.67 -8.15
C ALA A 18 12.09 -6.48 -8.94
N CYS A 19 11.24 -5.61 -9.49
CA CYS A 19 11.66 -4.45 -10.28
C CYS A 19 11.43 -3.10 -9.59
N ALA A 20 10.98 -3.09 -8.33
CA ALA A 20 10.72 -1.86 -7.59
C ALA A 20 12.03 -1.18 -7.16
N LYS A 21 12.09 0.15 -7.33
CA LYS A 21 13.20 1.00 -6.91
C LYS A 21 12.82 1.90 -5.74
N ASN A 22 11.58 2.38 -5.69
CA ASN A 22 11.06 3.25 -4.65
C ASN A 22 9.76 2.68 -4.09
N ILE A 23 9.76 2.36 -2.80
CA ILE A 23 8.61 1.83 -2.07
C ILE A 23 8.26 2.79 -0.94
N LEU A 24 6.98 3.15 -0.83
CA LEU A 24 6.46 3.93 0.30
C LEU A 24 5.59 3.04 1.17
N VAL A 25 5.88 2.99 2.46
CA VAL A 25 5.11 2.26 3.48
C VAL A 25 4.41 3.25 4.38
N ILE A 26 3.09 3.17 4.43
CA ILE A 26 2.22 4.07 5.19
C ILE A 26 1.49 3.31 6.29
N TRP A 27 1.59 3.79 7.52
CA TRP A 27 0.88 3.24 8.69
C TRP A 27 -0.07 4.25 9.34
N ALA A 28 -1.12 3.74 9.97
CA ALA A 28 -1.99 4.50 10.86
C ALA A 28 -1.50 4.49 12.32
N SER A 29 -2.17 5.24 13.19
CA SER A 29 -1.74 5.59 14.54
C SER A 29 -1.59 4.42 15.55
N ASP A 30 -1.62 3.16 15.11
CA ASP A 30 -1.58 1.96 15.95
C ASP A 30 -0.51 0.91 15.56
N VAL A 31 0.64 1.37 15.08
CA VAL A 31 1.80 0.50 14.76
C VAL A 31 2.54 0.04 16.03
N ASN A 32 3.04 -1.20 16.05
CA ASN A 32 4.08 -1.58 17.01
C ASN A 32 5.44 -1.07 16.46
N PRO A 33 6.22 -0.26 17.18
CA PRO A 33 7.53 0.18 16.70
C PRO A 33 8.44 -0.99 16.27
N GLU A 34 8.33 -2.14 16.94
CA GLU A 34 9.10 -3.35 16.62
C GLU A 34 8.65 -4.04 15.31
N SER A 35 7.44 -3.75 14.81
CA SER A 35 6.96 -4.31 13.55
C SER A 35 7.49 -3.58 12.32
N LEU A 36 7.99 -2.34 12.46
CA LEU A 36 8.53 -1.60 11.31
C LEU A 36 9.85 -2.19 10.79
N PRO A 37 10.87 -2.50 11.64
CA PRO A 37 12.11 -3.12 11.17
C PRO A 37 11.87 -4.50 10.55
N SER A 38 11.08 -5.35 11.20
CA SER A 38 10.79 -6.70 10.67
C SER A 38 10.02 -6.65 9.34
N PHE A 39 9.13 -5.68 9.17
CA PHE A 39 8.47 -5.44 7.89
C PHE A 39 9.42 -4.89 6.82
N GLN A 40 10.32 -3.98 7.21
CA GLN A 40 11.37 -3.48 6.33
C GLN A 40 12.25 -4.62 5.82
N ASP A 41 12.70 -5.52 6.70
CA ASP A 41 13.50 -6.69 6.32
C ASP A 41 12.73 -7.60 5.36
N THR A 42 11.43 -7.83 5.64
CA THR A 42 10.56 -8.62 4.76
C THR A 42 10.44 -8.01 3.37
N ILE A 43 10.25 -6.70 3.25
CA ILE A 43 10.20 -6.03 1.94
C ILE A 43 11.59 -6.03 1.29
N GLN A 44 12.66 -5.76 2.04
CA GLN A 44 14.01 -5.67 1.48
C GLN A 44 14.49 -7.02 0.94
N THR A 45 14.08 -8.15 1.53
CA THR A 45 14.42 -9.48 0.99
C THR A 45 13.79 -9.73 -0.39
N LYS A 46 12.58 -9.19 -0.61
CA LYS A 46 11.83 -9.29 -1.88
C LYS A 46 12.28 -8.23 -2.90
N ALA A 47 12.50 -7.00 -2.45
CA ALA A 47 12.89 -5.84 -3.24
C ALA A 47 14.32 -5.41 -2.90
N LYS A 48 15.30 -6.27 -3.21
CA LYS A 48 16.70 -6.15 -2.75
C LYS A 48 17.35 -4.79 -3.01
N GLN A 49 16.96 -4.11 -4.09
CA GLN A 49 17.56 -2.83 -4.51
C GLN A 49 16.64 -1.63 -4.26
N ALA A 50 15.47 -1.83 -3.65
CA ALA A 50 14.54 -0.75 -3.42
C ALA A 50 14.97 0.14 -2.25
N VAL A 51 14.72 1.44 -2.40
CA VAL A 51 14.68 2.41 -1.31
C VAL A 51 13.29 2.37 -0.70
N ILE A 52 13.23 2.09 0.60
CA ILE A 52 11.98 1.99 1.35
C ILE A 52 11.83 3.24 2.23
N ALA A 53 10.77 4.00 1.99
CA ALA A 53 10.38 5.13 2.81
C ALA A 53 9.21 4.76 3.72
N PHE A 54 9.20 5.32 4.92
CA PHE A 54 8.25 5.02 5.98
C PHE A 54 7.55 6.31 6.41
N GLU A 55 6.21 6.37 6.33
CA GLU A 55 5.42 7.51 6.81
C GLU A 55 4.18 7.11 7.62
N ASN A 56 3.85 7.95 8.60
CA ASN A 56 2.53 7.92 9.21
C ASN A 56 1.51 8.54 8.24
N VAL A 57 0.30 7.99 8.17
CA VAL A 57 -0.82 8.48 7.35
C VAL A 57 -1.12 9.96 7.57
N GLU A 58 -0.97 10.47 8.80
CA GLU A 58 -1.15 11.88 9.14
C GLU A 58 -0.15 12.77 8.38
N MET A 59 1.04 12.24 8.06
CA MET A 59 2.08 12.96 7.32
C MET A 59 1.93 12.86 5.81
N VAL A 60 1.10 11.95 5.28
CA VAL A 60 1.04 11.68 3.83
C VAL A 60 0.54 12.88 3.04
N ILE A 61 -0.44 13.62 3.57
CA ILE A 61 -0.98 14.82 2.92
C ILE A 61 -0.02 16.02 3.11
N GLU A 62 0.67 16.06 4.25
CA GLU A 62 1.61 17.15 4.56
C GLU A 62 2.97 16.96 3.88
N SER A 63 3.34 15.72 3.54
CA SER A 63 4.60 15.41 2.92
C SER A 63 4.60 15.93 1.49
N LYS A 64 5.51 16.87 1.19
CA LYS A 64 5.68 17.43 -0.16
C LYS A 64 6.40 16.45 -1.09
N ARG A 65 6.02 15.17 -1.06
CA ARG A 65 6.59 14.14 -1.93
C ARG A 65 6.33 14.50 -3.38
N ALA A 66 7.34 14.26 -4.22
CA ALA A 66 7.21 14.47 -5.66
C ALA A 66 6.10 13.56 -6.20
N SER A 67 5.28 14.08 -7.12
CA SER A 67 4.33 13.24 -7.84
C SER A 67 5.07 12.14 -8.62
N SER A 68 4.42 11.00 -8.80
CA SER A 68 4.92 9.90 -9.62
C SER A 68 6.34 9.43 -9.27
N SER A 69 6.65 9.36 -7.98
CA SER A 69 7.97 9.00 -7.46
C SER A 69 8.08 7.59 -6.90
N PHE A 70 6.95 6.94 -6.59
CA PHE A 70 6.92 5.59 -6.02
C PHE A 70 6.44 4.56 -7.02
N ASP A 71 7.13 3.42 -7.06
CA ASP A 71 6.73 2.25 -7.84
C ASP A 71 5.65 1.46 -7.11
N ILE A 72 5.78 1.39 -5.77
CA ILE A 72 4.86 0.68 -4.88
C ILE A 72 4.52 1.57 -3.69
N VAL A 73 3.24 1.59 -3.33
CA VAL A 73 2.76 2.13 -2.06
C VAL A 73 2.09 1.02 -1.27
N HIS A 74 2.55 0.79 -0.05
CA HIS A 74 1.91 -0.04 0.96
C HIS A 74 1.09 0.81 1.91
N PHE A 75 -0.18 0.52 2.06
CA PHE A 75 -1.08 1.29 2.92
C PHE A 75 -1.79 0.40 3.94
N GLY A 76 -1.54 0.63 5.23
CA GLY A 76 -2.25 -0.03 6.34
C GLY A 76 -1.75 -1.44 6.71
N LEU A 77 -0.76 -1.99 6.02
CA LEU A 77 -0.30 -3.37 6.25
C LEU A 77 0.37 -3.58 7.61
N VAL A 78 1.12 -2.59 8.10
CA VAL A 78 1.82 -2.66 9.40
C VAL A 78 0.97 -2.16 10.57
N SER A 79 -0.18 -1.56 10.28
CA SER A 79 -1.11 -1.05 11.30
C SER A 79 -1.74 -2.22 12.03
N LYS A 80 -2.14 -2.07 13.30
CA LYS A 80 -2.81 -3.18 14.02
C LYS A 80 -4.25 -3.34 13.55
N ARG A 81 -4.98 -2.23 13.45
CA ARG A 81 -6.32 -2.18 12.88
C ARG A 81 -6.25 -1.87 11.39
N ASP A 82 -7.39 -2.03 10.74
CA ASP A 82 -7.54 -1.65 9.35
C ASP A 82 -7.54 -0.14 9.23
N THR A 83 -6.91 0.37 8.17
CA THR A 83 -6.75 1.82 8.00
C THR A 83 -7.85 2.37 7.11
N ARG A 84 -8.51 3.46 7.55
CA ARG A 84 -9.51 4.14 6.73
C ARG A 84 -8.85 4.86 5.56
N ALA A 85 -9.26 4.54 4.34
CA ALA A 85 -8.82 5.22 3.13
C ALA A 85 -9.84 6.31 2.74
N THR A 86 -9.62 7.55 3.16
CA THR A 86 -10.45 8.68 2.72
C THR A 86 -10.11 9.07 1.28
N THR A 87 -10.99 9.83 0.62
CA THR A 87 -10.74 10.33 -0.74
C THR A 87 -9.47 11.18 -0.82
N ASP A 88 -9.19 12.01 0.19
CA ASP A 88 -7.98 12.84 0.22
C ASP A 88 -6.72 11.98 0.30
N ILE A 89 -6.73 10.96 1.15
CA ILE A 89 -5.63 9.98 1.22
C ILE A 89 -5.48 9.29 -0.14
N LEU A 90 -6.56 8.76 -0.71
CA LEU A 90 -6.51 8.02 -1.98
C LEU A 90 -5.99 8.87 -3.14
N ASN A 91 -6.40 10.13 -3.23
CA ASN A 91 -5.90 11.08 -4.22
C ASN A 91 -4.39 11.32 -4.04
N GLU A 92 -3.93 11.41 -2.79
CA GLU A 92 -2.52 11.59 -2.48
C GLU A 92 -1.71 10.33 -2.81
N LEU A 93 -2.22 9.14 -2.48
CA LEU A 93 -1.59 7.87 -2.87
C LEU A 93 -1.50 7.75 -4.40
N PHE A 94 -2.55 8.13 -5.12
CA PHE A 94 -2.58 8.15 -6.58
C PHE A 94 -1.56 9.14 -7.15
N ARG A 95 -1.44 10.34 -6.55
CA ARG A 95 -0.50 11.39 -6.98
C ARG A 95 0.96 10.94 -6.86
N VAL A 96 1.33 10.29 -5.76
CA VAL A 96 2.72 9.89 -5.51
C VAL A 96 3.13 8.63 -6.28
N LEU A 97 2.17 7.80 -6.68
CA LEU A 97 2.41 6.65 -7.54
C LEU A 97 2.79 7.08 -8.96
N ARG A 98 3.81 6.44 -9.51
CA ARG A 98 4.14 6.60 -10.93
C ARG A 98 3.07 5.95 -11.82
N PRO A 99 3.02 6.27 -13.12
CA PRO A 99 2.25 5.48 -14.07
C PRO A 99 2.61 3.99 -13.99
N ASN A 100 1.60 3.12 -13.96
CA ASN A 100 1.75 1.67 -13.73
C ASN A 100 2.33 1.29 -12.35
N GLY A 101 2.33 2.20 -11.38
CA GLY A 101 2.65 1.92 -9.99
C GLY A 101 1.57 1.08 -9.31
N HIS A 102 1.96 0.38 -8.24
CA HIS A 102 1.08 -0.54 -7.52
C HIS A 102 0.76 0.00 -6.12
N LEU A 103 -0.54 0.17 -5.84
CA LEU A 103 -1.04 0.32 -4.48
C LEU A 103 -1.39 -1.06 -3.93
N ILE A 104 -0.80 -1.42 -2.79
CA ILE A 104 -1.10 -2.63 -2.01
C ILE A 104 -1.67 -2.16 -0.68
N ALA A 105 -2.94 -2.43 -0.41
CA ALA A 105 -3.64 -1.80 0.71
C ALA A 105 -4.45 -2.80 1.55
N VAL A 106 -4.40 -2.61 2.87
CA VAL A 106 -5.32 -3.23 3.85
C VAL A 106 -6.11 -2.10 4.48
N VAL A 107 -7.41 -2.05 4.17
CA VAL A 107 -8.26 -0.91 4.52
C VAL A 107 -9.53 -1.32 5.24
N GLU A 108 -10.01 -0.43 6.09
CA GLU A 108 -11.32 -0.58 6.71
C GLU A 108 -12.39 -0.50 5.62
N HIS A 109 -13.31 -1.47 5.60
CA HIS A 109 -14.34 -1.53 4.58
C HIS A 109 -15.66 -2.06 5.14
N THR A 110 -16.76 -1.52 4.62
CA THR A 110 -18.10 -2.08 4.84
C THR A 110 -18.35 -3.24 3.89
N THR A 111 -17.98 -3.09 2.60
CA THR A 111 -18.03 -4.15 1.58
C THR A 111 -16.87 -4.00 0.59
N GLN A 112 -16.40 -5.11 0.02
CA GLN A 112 -15.32 -5.10 -0.98
C GLN A 112 -15.67 -4.26 -2.22
N LEU A 113 -16.93 -4.34 -2.68
CA LEU A 113 -17.38 -3.62 -3.89
C LEU A 113 -17.32 -2.10 -3.70
N GLN A 114 -17.81 -1.60 -2.57
CA GLN A 114 -17.77 -0.15 -2.26
C GLN A 114 -16.34 0.37 -2.20
N THR A 115 -15.41 -0.41 -1.63
CA THR A 115 -13.99 -0.05 -1.61
C THR A 115 -13.42 0.01 -3.02
N VAL A 116 -13.69 -0.98 -3.87
CA VAL A 116 -13.23 -0.97 -5.26
C VAL A 116 -13.77 0.25 -6.02
N ASP A 117 -15.05 0.58 -5.86
CA ASP A 117 -15.66 1.73 -6.52
C ASP A 117 -15.07 3.06 -6.04
N GLN A 118 -14.83 3.20 -4.73
CA GLN A 118 -14.15 4.37 -4.17
C GLN A 118 -12.77 4.58 -4.80
N PHE A 119 -11.99 3.51 -4.93
CA PHE A 119 -10.66 3.59 -5.53
C PHE A 119 -10.75 3.89 -7.03
N LYS A 120 -11.70 3.30 -7.77
CA LYS A 120 -11.93 3.63 -9.18
C LYS A 120 -12.28 5.11 -9.38
N MET A 121 -13.11 5.68 -8.51
CA MET A 121 -13.44 7.12 -8.53
C MET A 121 -12.20 8.00 -8.29
N CYS A 122 -11.19 7.50 -7.58
CA CYS A 122 -9.91 8.20 -7.36
C CYS A 122 -8.88 7.95 -8.49
N GLY A 123 -9.30 7.37 -9.62
CA GLY A 123 -8.47 7.23 -10.83
C GLY A 123 -7.76 5.89 -10.99
N PHE A 124 -7.95 4.94 -10.08
CA PHE A 124 -7.29 3.65 -10.19
C PHE A 124 -8.08 2.65 -11.03
N THR A 125 -7.41 1.97 -11.97
CA THR A 125 -8.10 1.24 -13.06
C THR A 125 -8.09 -0.29 -12.93
N SER A 126 -7.09 -0.88 -12.26
CA SER A 126 -6.97 -2.34 -12.08
C SER A 126 -7.12 -2.73 -10.60
N CYS A 127 -8.33 -2.62 -10.06
CA CYS A 127 -8.61 -3.00 -8.66
C CYS A 127 -8.94 -4.48 -8.55
N SER A 128 -8.09 -5.28 -7.92
CA SER A 128 -8.37 -6.67 -7.57
C SER A 128 -8.41 -6.84 -6.04
N PRO A 129 -9.54 -7.28 -5.46
CA PRO A 129 -9.53 -7.84 -4.12
C PRO A 129 -8.80 -9.20 -4.19
N LEU A 130 -7.74 -9.34 -3.39
CA LEU A 130 -7.03 -10.59 -3.21
C LEU A 130 -7.73 -11.34 -2.08
N ASP A 131 -8.44 -12.40 -2.43
CA ASP A 131 -8.92 -13.36 -1.44
C ASP A 131 -7.75 -14.29 -1.06
N SER A 132 -7.71 -14.74 0.20
CA SER A 132 -6.66 -15.62 0.75
C SER A 132 -6.47 -16.95 -0.01
N ASN A 133 -7.29 -17.22 -1.04
CA ASN A 133 -7.29 -18.42 -1.89
C ASN A 133 -6.87 -18.16 -3.35
N SER A 134 -6.57 -16.92 -3.75
CA SER A 134 -6.15 -16.64 -5.13
C SER A 134 -4.63 -16.77 -5.28
N SER A 135 -4.18 -17.91 -5.80
CA SER A 135 -2.83 -18.09 -6.33
C SER A 135 -2.71 -17.39 -7.69
N PHE A 136 -1.76 -16.47 -7.80
CA PHE A 136 -1.22 -16.02 -9.08
C PHE A 136 0.03 -16.84 -9.41
#